data_AF-A0A9W7EWM0-F1
#
_entry.id   AF-A0A9W7EWM0-F1
#
_cell.length_a   1.000
_cell.length_b   1.000
_cell.length_c   1.000
_cell.angle_alpha   90.00
_cell.angle_beta   90.00
_cell.angle_gamma   90.00
#
_symmetry.space_group_name_H-M   'P 1'
#
loop_
_entity.id
_entity.type
_entity.pdbx_description
1 polymer ?
#
loop_
_entity_poly.entity_id
_entity_poly.type
_entity_poly.pdbx_seq_one_letter_code
_entity_poly.pdbx_strand_id
1 'polypeptide(L)'
;MSTPLDPIYPGTAITRMQNSRARVTSLTSLDLSSDWSTITRPKILWAAGLKDLRTSRPGEGYTGHSFNDWNHVDATCMLPDVQTETNSDGSVKGISRSNNLHAGIKIASDTTLGPGGSWSTCQIGCSTVPNPTDVAHVQFSSRIAFKLVWCPPRFEQFVLVDDEGLILNRGKGVGDGLPDLRERVRNFKEVEGGKYGRFAFEVEEEGGSKTEL
;
A
#
# COMPACT_ATOMS: atom_id res chain seq x y z
N MET A 1 -29.32 -1.68 -2.97
CA MET A 1 -28.42 -1.31 -4.08
C MET A 1 -27.39 -2.42 -4.21
N SER A 2 -27.15 -2.96 -5.40
CA SER A 2 -26.11 -3.98 -5.61
C SER A 2 -24.72 -3.34 -5.44
N THR A 3 -23.83 -3.99 -4.71
CA THR A 3 -22.43 -3.56 -4.60
C THR A 3 -21.78 -3.59 -5.99
N PRO A 4 -21.15 -2.50 -6.45
CA PRO A 4 -20.41 -2.53 -7.71
C PRO A 4 -19.26 -3.53 -7.62
N LEU A 5 -19.10 -4.36 -8.66
CA LEU A 5 -18.07 -5.39 -8.77
C LEU A 5 -17.04 -4.99 -9.82
N ASP A 6 -15.76 -5.24 -9.52
CA ASP A 6 -14.69 -5.05 -10.49
C ASP A 6 -14.62 -6.30 -11.39
N PRO A 7 -14.64 -6.16 -12.73
CA PRO A 7 -14.70 -7.30 -13.63
C PRO A 7 -13.39 -8.10 -13.71
N ILE A 8 -12.26 -7.51 -13.31
CA ILE A 8 -10.94 -8.17 -13.34
C ILE A 8 -10.61 -8.73 -11.95
N TYR A 9 -10.94 -7.97 -10.91
CA TYR A 9 -10.64 -8.29 -9.51
C TYR A 9 -11.92 -8.26 -8.68
N PRO A 10 -12.81 -9.26 -8.81
CA PRO A 10 -14.14 -9.27 -8.20
C PRO A 10 -14.15 -9.19 -6.67
N GLY A 11 -13.03 -9.45 -5.99
CA GLY A 11 -12.88 -9.26 -4.55
C GLY A 11 -12.68 -7.81 -4.11
N THR A 12 -12.54 -6.87 -5.03
CA THR A 12 -12.32 -5.44 -4.74
C THR A 12 -13.55 -4.80 -4.10
N ALA A 13 -13.39 -4.18 -2.92
CA ALA A 13 -14.39 -3.28 -2.36
C ALA A 13 -14.28 -1.89 -3.01
N ILE A 14 -14.92 -1.71 -4.19
CA ILE A 14 -14.76 -0.51 -5.03
C ILE A 14 -14.97 0.79 -4.28
N THR A 15 -16.09 0.94 -3.55
CA THR A 15 -16.37 2.17 -2.80
C THR A 15 -15.28 2.46 -1.76
N ARG A 16 -14.82 1.42 -1.07
CA ARG A 16 -13.76 1.52 -0.05
C ARG A 16 -12.43 1.93 -0.68
N MET A 17 -12.09 1.32 -1.81
CA MET A 17 -10.89 1.64 -2.61
C MET A 17 -10.92 3.10 -3.10
N GLN A 18 -12.04 3.56 -3.65
CA GLN A 18 -12.20 4.93 -4.15
C GLN A 18 -12.08 5.97 -3.03
N ASN A 19 -12.69 5.71 -1.87
CA ASN A 19 -12.57 6.57 -0.72
C ASN A 19 -11.13 6.59 -0.18
N SER A 20 -10.41 5.46 -0.22
CA SER A 20 -9.00 5.39 0.14
C SER A 20 -8.13 6.20 -0.81
N ARG A 21 -8.39 6.12 -2.12
CA ARG A 21 -7.74 6.96 -3.13
C ARG A 21 -8.02 8.45 -2.90
N ALA A 22 -9.26 8.81 -2.60
CA ALA A 22 -9.61 10.19 -2.28
C ALA A 22 -8.85 10.71 -1.04
N ARG A 23 -8.73 9.89 0.01
CA ARG A 23 -7.94 10.25 1.20
C ARG A 23 -6.47 10.45 0.86
N VAL A 24 -5.83 9.54 0.13
CA VAL A 24 -4.40 9.64 -0.16
C VAL A 24 -4.09 10.85 -1.05
N THR A 25 -4.95 11.16 -2.02
CA THR A 25 -4.82 12.36 -2.87
C THR A 25 -5.07 13.66 -2.07
N SER A 26 -5.87 13.61 -1.00
CA SER A 26 -6.11 14.78 -0.13
C SER A 26 -4.96 15.11 0.82
N LEU A 27 -3.99 14.21 0.99
CA LEU A 27 -2.84 14.45 1.87
C LEU A 27 -1.95 15.56 1.31
N THR A 28 -1.51 16.44 2.19
CA THR A 28 -0.64 17.57 1.83
C THR A 28 0.83 17.17 1.85
N SER A 29 1.70 18.03 1.30
CA SER A 29 3.15 17.86 1.44
C SER A 29 3.60 17.84 2.90
N LEU A 30 2.89 18.54 3.80
CA LEU A 30 3.19 18.50 5.23
C LEU A 30 2.82 17.14 5.83
N ASP A 31 1.69 16.54 5.43
CA ASP A 31 1.33 15.19 5.86
C ASP A 31 2.36 14.16 5.38
N LEU A 32 2.92 14.33 4.17
CA LEU A 32 3.79 13.33 3.51
C LEU A 32 5.30 13.59 3.61
N SER A 33 5.72 14.71 4.21
CA SER A 33 7.13 15.09 4.35
C SER A 33 7.47 15.61 5.76
N SER A 34 6.78 15.08 6.76
CA SER A 34 7.05 15.34 8.19
C SER A 34 7.66 14.10 8.85
N ASP A 35 7.82 14.13 10.17
CA ASP A 35 8.30 12.98 10.92
C ASP A 35 7.53 11.69 10.56
N TRP A 36 8.29 10.69 10.14
CA TRP A 36 7.76 9.47 9.57
C TRP A 36 6.91 8.69 10.56
N SER A 37 7.47 8.47 11.76
CA SER A 37 6.83 7.71 12.82
C SER A 37 5.60 8.41 13.36
N THR A 38 5.58 9.73 13.52
CA THR A 38 4.49 10.41 14.24
C THR A 38 3.46 11.09 13.36
N ILE A 39 3.79 11.43 12.11
CA ILE A 39 2.89 12.14 11.20
C ILE A 39 2.68 11.34 9.90
N THR A 40 3.74 11.11 9.12
CA THR A 40 3.58 10.65 7.73
C THR A 40 3.03 9.23 7.63
N ARG A 41 3.62 8.25 8.31
CA ARG A 41 3.10 6.88 8.29
C ARG A 41 1.68 6.78 8.88
N PRO A 42 1.35 7.41 10.03
CA PRO A 42 -0.04 7.48 10.51
C PRO A 42 -1.04 8.03 9.49
N LYS A 43 -0.67 9.05 8.72
CA LYS A 43 -1.52 9.62 7.67
C LYS A 43 -1.71 8.67 6.49
N ILE A 44 -0.66 7.95 6.10
CA ILE A 44 -0.74 6.90 5.07
C ILE A 44 -1.65 5.76 5.55
N LEU A 45 -1.54 5.32 6.81
CA LEU A 45 -2.45 4.32 7.38
C LEU A 45 -3.90 4.78 7.38
N TRP A 46 -4.15 6.01 7.81
CA TRP A 46 -5.49 6.60 7.78
C TRP A 46 -6.07 6.62 6.36
N ALA A 47 -5.26 6.98 5.36
CA ALA A 47 -5.67 6.95 3.96
C ALA A 47 -5.94 5.52 3.46
N ALA A 48 -5.16 4.54 3.88
CA ALA A 48 -5.36 3.12 3.58
C ALA A 48 -6.59 2.52 4.31
N GLY A 49 -7.12 3.20 5.33
CA GLY A 49 -8.19 2.70 6.17
C GLY A 49 -7.75 1.76 7.25
N LEU A 50 -6.57 1.99 7.79
CA LEU A 50 -5.97 1.20 8.84
C LEU A 50 -5.81 2.05 10.10
N LYS A 51 -6.13 1.43 11.23
CA LYS A 51 -5.76 1.89 12.56
C LYS A 51 -4.26 1.68 12.76
N ASP A 52 -3.63 2.56 13.50
CA ASP A 52 -2.22 2.45 13.85
C ASP A 52 -2.07 1.67 15.17
N LEU A 53 -1.90 0.36 15.06
CA LEU A 53 -1.90 -0.60 16.16
C LEU A 53 -0.51 -1.21 16.32
N ARG A 54 0.46 -0.38 16.73
CA ARG A 54 1.88 -0.74 16.82
C ARG A 54 2.25 -1.65 17.99
N THR A 55 1.36 -1.81 18.95
CA THR A 55 1.58 -2.62 20.16
C THR A 55 0.77 -3.91 20.17
N SER A 56 -0.10 -4.11 19.18
CA SER A 56 -0.84 -5.36 19.01
C SER A 56 0.10 -6.51 18.63
N ARG A 57 -0.31 -7.74 18.94
CA ARG A 57 0.44 -8.94 18.53
C ARG A 57 0.16 -9.28 17.07
N PRO A 58 1.07 -9.99 16.39
CA PRO A 58 0.78 -10.60 15.09
C PRO A 58 -0.52 -11.42 15.16
N GLY A 59 -1.42 -11.21 14.20
CA GLY A 59 -2.76 -11.83 14.18
C GLY A 59 -3.86 -11.02 14.89
N GLU A 60 -3.52 -10.05 15.74
CA GLU A 60 -4.45 -9.19 16.48
C GLU A 60 -4.57 -7.78 15.86
N GLY A 61 -4.41 -7.68 14.54
CA GLY A 61 -4.47 -6.41 13.82
C GLY A 61 -3.22 -5.55 13.94
N TYR A 62 -2.06 -6.16 14.26
CA TYR A 62 -0.79 -5.45 14.27
C TYR A 62 -0.46 -4.83 12.91
N THR A 63 -0.40 -3.51 12.87
CA THR A 63 -0.07 -2.72 11.68
C THR A 63 1.33 -2.11 11.73
N GLY A 64 2.16 -2.45 12.74
CA GLY A 64 3.47 -1.80 12.94
C GLY A 64 4.43 -1.87 11.74
N HIS A 65 4.33 -2.91 10.91
CA HIS A 65 5.11 -3.04 9.67
C HIS A 65 4.43 -2.44 8.43
N SER A 66 3.13 -2.15 8.48
CA SER A 66 2.38 -1.55 7.37
C SER A 66 3.04 -0.24 6.94
N PHE A 67 3.42 -0.18 5.67
CA PHE A 67 4.18 0.92 5.06
C PHE A 67 5.47 1.27 5.82
N ASN A 68 6.05 0.32 6.57
CA ASN A 68 7.26 0.53 7.36
C ASN A 68 8.33 -0.54 7.16
N ASP A 69 8.17 -1.36 6.14
CA ASP A 69 9.16 -2.33 5.68
C ASP A 69 9.13 -2.39 4.15
N TRP A 70 9.95 -3.26 3.57
CA TRP A 70 10.01 -3.40 2.12
C TRP A 70 8.78 -4.06 1.50
N ASN A 71 7.93 -4.78 2.24
CA ASN A 71 6.99 -5.76 1.69
C ASN A 71 5.51 -5.40 1.91
N HIS A 72 5.13 -4.96 3.10
CA HIS A 72 3.74 -4.70 3.49
C HIS A 72 3.31 -3.28 3.12
N VAL A 73 3.30 -3.00 1.82
CA VAL A 73 3.18 -1.63 1.27
C VAL A 73 1.96 -1.42 0.40
N ASP A 74 1.13 -2.44 0.21
CA ASP A 74 -0.05 -2.41 -0.66
C ASP A 74 -1.32 -2.16 0.16
N ALA A 75 -1.96 -1.00 -0.01
CA ALA A 75 -3.25 -0.67 0.62
C ALA A 75 -4.40 -1.41 -0.08
N THR A 76 -4.71 -2.63 0.38
CA THR A 76 -5.74 -3.47 -0.24
C THR A 76 -7.10 -3.22 0.39
N CYS A 77 -8.12 -3.01 -0.43
CA CYS A 77 -9.51 -2.81 -0.01
C CYS A 77 -10.39 -3.94 -0.57
N MET A 78 -10.74 -4.91 0.26
CA MET A 78 -11.45 -6.12 -0.17
C MET A 78 -12.88 -6.20 0.36
N LEU A 79 -13.74 -6.90 -0.37
CA LEU A 79 -15.13 -7.14 0.01
C LEU A 79 -15.24 -7.93 1.33
N PRO A 80 -16.35 -7.78 2.06
CA PRO A 80 -16.58 -8.50 3.32
C PRO A 80 -16.41 -10.02 3.22
N ASP A 81 -16.84 -10.60 2.09
CA ASP A 81 -16.83 -12.06 1.88
C ASP A 81 -15.44 -12.59 1.51
N VAL A 82 -14.53 -11.71 1.09
CA VAL A 82 -13.18 -12.08 0.62
C VAL A 82 -12.10 -11.82 1.67
N GLN A 83 -12.37 -11.00 2.68
CA GLN A 83 -11.42 -10.71 3.77
C GLN A 83 -11.07 -11.95 4.64
N THR A 84 -11.77 -13.07 4.47
CA THR A 84 -11.51 -14.35 5.12
C THR A 84 -10.61 -15.28 4.31
N GLU A 85 -10.31 -14.93 3.06
CA GLU A 85 -9.52 -15.78 2.17
C GLU A 85 -8.10 -16.00 2.70
N THR A 86 -7.54 -17.16 2.37
CA THR A 86 -6.23 -17.61 2.83
C THR A 86 -5.41 -18.12 1.66
N ASN A 87 -4.07 -18.10 1.77
CA ASN A 87 -3.17 -18.68 0.76
C ASN A 87 -3.06 -20.22 0.85
N SER A 88 -4.13 -20.91 1.24
CA SER A 88 -4.07 -22.35 1.59
C SER A 88 -3.65 -23.27 0.44
N ASP A 89 -4.00 -22.87 -0.80
CA ASP A 89 -3.62 -23.55 -2.03
C ASP A 89 -2.16 -23.28 -2.46
N GLY A 90 -1.49 -22.30 -1.83
CA GLY A 90 -0.14 -21.85 -2.17
C GLY A 90 -0.05 -21.05 -3.46
N SER A 91 -1.16 -20.46 -3.91
CA SER A 91 -1.25 -19.62 -5.11
C SER A 91 -0.32 -18.40 -5.06
N VAL A 92 -0.14 -17.80 -3.87
CA VAL A 92 0.86 -16.74 -3.63
C VAL A 92 2.18 -17.36 -3.21
N LYS A 93 3.16 -17.36 -4.12
CA LYS A 93 4.51 -17.89 -3.87
C LYS A 93 5.24 -17.03 -2.83
N GLY A 94 5.95 -17.67 -1.90
CA GLY A 94 6.69 -16.97 -0.85
C GLY A 94 5.86 -16.52 0.35
N ILE A 95 4.56 -16.79 0.36
CA ILE A 95 3.64 -16.48 1.47
C ILE A 95 3.21 -17.78 2.16
N SER A 96 3.06 -17.74 3.48
CA SER A 96 2.62 -18.91 4.25
C SER A 96 1.24 -19.39 3.78
N ARG A 97 1.07 -20.72 3.66
CA ARG A 97 -0.24 -21.32 3.36
C ARG A 97 -1.25 -21.16 4.49
N SER A 98 -0.78 -20.87 5.71
CA SER A 98 -1.61 -20.57 6.87
C SER A 98 -1.78 -19.07 7.11
N ASN A 99 -1.59 -18.22 6.09
CA ASN A 99 -1.74 -16.77 6.18
C ASN A 99 -3.20 -16.37 6.42
N ASN A 100 -3.66 -16.50 7.66
CA ASN A 100 -4.99 -16.11 8.09
C ASN A 100 -4.97 -14.66 8.59
N LEU A 101 -5.42 -13.75 7.73
CA LEU A 101 -5.43 -12.32 8.00
C LEU A 101 -6.77 -11.83 8.57
N HIS A 102 -7.80 -12.68 8.61
CA HIS A 102 -9.19 -12.26 8.85
C HIS A 102 -9.38 -11.43 10.12
N ALA A 103 -8.92 -11.94 11.27
CA ALA A 103 -9.08 -11.26 12.54
C ALA A 103 -8.34 -9.91 12.54
N GLY A 104 -7.13 -9.87 11.98
CA GLY A 104 -6.33 -8.66 11.85
C GLY A 104 -7.00 -7.60 10.98
N ILE A 105 -7.53 -8.00 9.83
CA ILE A 105 -8.28 -7.11 8.93
C ILE A 105 -9.46 -6.50 9.65
N LYS A 106 -10.29 -7.33 10.30
CA LYS A 106 -11.48 -6.85 11.02
C LYS A 106 -11.14 -5.86 12.14
N ILE A 107 -10.07 -6.13 12.89
CA ILE A 107 -9.64 -5.28 14.01
C ILE A 107 -9.05 -3.95 13.52
N ALA A 108 -8.14 -4.01 12.55
CA ALA A 108 -7.40 -2.83 12.10
C ALA A 108 -8.18 -1.95 11.12
N SER A 109 -9.20 -2.48 10.45
CA SER A 109 -9.97 -1.70 9.47
C SER A 109 -10.70 -0.52 10.11
N ASP A 110 -10.58 0.65 9.48
CA ASP A 110 -11.40 1.83 9.72
C ASP A 110 -12.73 1.68 8.98
N THR A 111 -13.84 1.62 9.72
CA THR A 111 -15.17 1.40 9.13
C THR A 111 -15.70 2.61 8.36
N THR A 112 -15.09 3.79 8.51
CA THR A 112 -15.56 5.03 7.86
C THR A 112 -15.25 5.10 6.36
N LEU A 113 -14.44 4.19 5.81
CA LEU A 113 -14.17 4.10 4.37
C LEU A 113 -15.26 3.39 3.57
N GLY A 114 -16.21 2.75 4.23
CA GLY A 114 -17.27 1.97 3.59
C GLY A 114 -17.17 0.47 3.89
N PRO A 115 -18.05 -0.35 3.27
CA PRO A 115 -18.12 -1.79 3.54
C PRO A 115 -16.83 -2.52 3.13
N GLY A 116 -16.57 -3.66 3.78
CA GLY A 116 -15.39 -4.48 3.55
C GLY A 116 -14.26 -4.23 4.54
N GLY A 117 -13.07 -4.70 4.20
CA GLY A 117 -11.86 -4.59 5.01
C GLY A 117 -10.75 -3.81 4.30
N SER A 118 -9.80 -3.31 5.08
CA SER A 118 -8.52 -2.77 4.62
C SER A 118 -7.37 -3.57 5.20
N TRP A 119 -6.30 -3.77 4.43
CA TRP A 119 -5.05 -4.37 4.90
C TRP A 119 -3.84 -3.88 4.12
N SER A 120 -2.67 -3.90 4.75
CA SER A 120 -1.38 -3.71 4.06
C SER A 120 -0.84 -5.08 3.63
N THR A 121 -1.06 -5.46 2.38
CA THR A 121 -0.66 -6.77 1.87
C THR A 121 0.80 -6.77 1.38
N CYS A 122 1.36 -7.97 1.22
CA CYS A 122 2.72 -8.17 0.73
C CYS A 122 2.79 -7.91 -0.78
N GLN A 123 3.80 -7.17 -1.23
CA GLN A 123 4.01 -6.84 -2.64
C GLN A 123 4.85 -7.85 -3.44
N ILE A 124 5.25 -8.98 -2.86
CA ILE A 124 6.06 -10.00 -3.56
C ILE A 124 5.36 -10.45 -4.84
N GLY A 125 6.05 -10.33 -5.98
CA GLY A 125 5.50 -10.68 -7.29
C GLY A 125 4.63 -9.59 -7.92
N CYS A 126 4.62 -8.38 -7.38
CA CYS A 126 3.84 -7.25 -7.93
C CYS A 126 4.35 -6.76 -9.30
N SER A 127 5.60 -7.08 -9.67
CA SER A 127 6.19 -6.77 -10.99
C SER A 127 5.96 -7.84 -12.04
N THR A 128 5.30 -8.96 -11.70
CA THR A 128 4.99 -10.03 -12.66
C THR A 128 4.11 -9.53 -13.81
N VAL A 129 4.41 -9.98 -15.03
CA VAL A 129 3.71 -9.64 -16.28
C VAL A 129 3.09 -10.92 -16.87
N PRO A 130 1.84 -10.89 -17.40
CA PRO A 130 1.01 -9.71 -17.65
C PRO A 130 0.31 -9.12 -16.42
N ASN A 131 0.16 -9.88 -15.34
CA ASN A 131 -0.53 -9.42 -14.13
C ASN A 131 0.32 -9.67 -12.87
N PRO A 132 0.21 -8.79 -11.86
CA PRO A 132 0.78 -9.02 -10.54
C PRO A 132 0.37 -10.36 -9.93
N THR A 133 1.27 -10.98 -9.20
CA THR A 133 1.02 -12.25 -8.48
C THR A 133 1.17 -12.09 -6.97
N ASP A 134 0.98 -10.87 -6.48
CA ASP A 134 1.06 -10.52 -5.06
C ASP A 134 -0.20 -10.94 -4.28
N VAL A 135 -0.17 -10.70 -2.96
CA VAL A 135 -1.25 -11.11 -2.07
C VAL A 135 -2.57 -10.41 -2.40
N ALA A 136 -2.55 -9.13 -2.79
CA ALA A 136 -3.78 -8.40 -3.10
C ALA A 136 -4.52 -9.04 -4.28
N HIS A 137 -3.77 -9.26 -5.37
CA HIS A 137 -4.33 -9.71 -6.63
C HIS A 137 -4.68 -11.19 -6.66
N VAL A 138 -3.91 -12.03 -5.97
CA VAL A 138 -4.09 -13.49 -6.00
C VAL A 138 -4.95 -13.98 -4.84
N GLN A 139 -4.59 -13.67 -3.59
CA GLN A 139 -5.33 -14.18 -2.43
C GLN A 139 -6.70 -13.51 -2.29
N PHE A 140 -6.78 -12.21 -2.53
CA PHE A 140 -8.03 -11.45 -2.33
C PHE A 140 -8.74 -11.08 -3.64
N SER A 141 -8.19 -11.45 -4.80
CA SER A 141 -8.71 -11.02 -6.11
C SER A 141 -9.11 -9.54 -6.10
N SER A 142 -8.24 -8.70 -5.53
CA SER A 142 -8.53 -7.30 -5.23
C SER A 142 -7.47 -6.41 -5.86
N ARG A 143 -7.92 -5.30 -6.43
CA ARG A 143 -7.03 -4.17 -6.70
C ARG A 143 -6.51 -3.58 -5.41
N ILE A 144 -5.34 -2.96 -5.48
CA ILE A 144 -4.87 -2.06 -4.44
C ILE A 144 -5.51 -0.67 -4.61
N ALA A 145 -5.85 -0.02 -3.50
CA ALA A 145 -6.20 1.39 -3.50
C ALA A 145 -4.99 2.23 -3.89
N PHE A 146 -3.86 1.98 -3.23
CA PHE A 146 -2.56 2.51 -3.58
C PHE A 146 -1.46 1.64 -2.97
N LYS A 147 -0.21 1.86 -3.39
CA LYS A 147 0.97 1.33 -2.70
C LYS A 147 2.08 2.35 -2.58
N LEU A 148 2.95 2.12 -1.60
CA LEU A 148 4.12 2.95 -1.38
C LEU A 148 5.34 2.40 -2.12
N VAL A 149 5.98 3.26 -2.91
CA VAL A 149 7.21 2.98 -3.64
C VAL A 149 8.28 4.01 -3.29
N TRP A 150 9.41 3.57 -2.75
CA TRP A 150 10.58 4.42 -2.52
C TRP A 150 11.34 4.68 -3.82
N CYS A 151 11.80 5.92 -4.01
CA CYS A 151 12.33 6.38 -5.29
C CYS A 151 13.86 6.41 -5.32
N PRO A 152 14.52 5.80 -6.33
CA PRO A 152 15.97 5.96 -6.54
C PRO A 152 16.33 7.42 -6.88
N PRO A 153 17.62 7.80 -6.87
CA PRO A 153 18.79 7.00 -6.48
C PRO A 153 19.06 7.04 -4.96
N ARG A 154 18.54 8.05 -4.26
CA ARG A 154 18.81 8.25 -2.82
C ARG A 154 17.82 7.54 -1.91
N PHE A 155 16.66 7.14 -2.42
CA PHE A 155 15.58 6.52 -1.63
C PHE A 155 15.07 7.39 -0.49
N GLU A 156 15.24 8.72 -0.58
CA GLU A 156 14.71 9.69 0.39
C GLU A 156 13.28 10.10 0.09
N GLN A 157 12.83 9.95 -1.15
CA GLN A 157 11.49 10.26 -1.60
C GLN A 157 10.69 8.98 -1.85
N PHE A 158 9.38 9.11 -1.78
CA PHE A 158 8.46 8.02 -2.14
C PHE A 158 7.27 8.56 -2.91
N VAL A 159 6.67 7.69 -3.71
CA VAL A 159 5.38 7.90 -4.37
C VAL A 159 4.34 6.96 -3.81
N LEU A 160 3.09 7.40 -3.85
CA LEU A 160 1.91 6.60 -3.59
C LEU A 160 1.23 6.42 -4.94
N VAL A 161 1.27 5.21 -5.49
CA VAL A 161 0.73 4.90 -6.83
C VAL A 161 -0.52 4.05 -6.71
N ASP A 162 -1.45 4.22 -7.65
CA ASP A 162 -2.65 3.39 -7.73
C ASP A 162 -2.35 2.01 -8.35
N ASP A 163 -3.41 1.22 -8.53
CA ASP A 163 -3.27 -0.13 -9.09
C ASP A 163 -2.77 -0.15 -10.55
N GLU A 164 -2.96 0.91 -11.32
CA GLU A 164 -2.43 1.01 -12.69
C GLU A 164 -0.99 1.57 -12.70
N GLY A 165 -0.43 1.85 -11.52
CA GLY A 165 0.89 2.44 -11.36
C GLY A 165 0.90 3.96 -11.50
N LEU A 166 -0.26 4.63 -11.58
CA LEU A 166 -0.34 6.09 -11.71
C LEU A 166 -0.09 6.76 -10.35
N ILE A 167 0.70 7.83 -10.34
CA ILE A 167 0.97 8.60 -9.10
C ILE A 167 -0.32 9.25 -8.61
N LEU A 168 -0.67 8.97 -7.35
CA LEU A 168 -1.74 9.65 -6.61
C LEU A 168 -1.20 10.76 -5.71
N ASN A 169 -0.02 10.56 -5.11
CA ASN A 169 0.66 11.55 -4.27
C ASN A 169 2.14 11.20 -4.10
N ARG A 170 2.93 12.09 -3.48
CA ARG A 170 4.37 11.90 -3.21
C ARG A 170 4.83 12.61 -1.95
N GLY A 171 5.96 12.18 -1.40
CA GLY A 171 6.51 12.75 -0.19
C GLY A 171 8.00 12.47 -0.01
N LYS A 172 8.53 12.92 1.14
CA LYS A 172 9.90 12.70 1.56
C LYS A 172 9.93 12.02 2.92
N GLY A 173 10.74 10.98 3.07
CA GLY A 173 11.01 10.38 4.37
C GLY A 173 11.84 11.32 5.24
N VAL A 174 11.30 11.73 6.39
CA VAL A 174 11.93 12.65 7.35
C VAL A 174 11.76 12.12 8.78
N GLY A 175 12.73 12.36 9.66
CA GLY A 175 12.61 12.09 11.09
C GLY A 175 12.88 10.63 11.50
N ASP A 176 12.25 10.19 12.58
CA ASP A 176 12.53 8.91 13.22
C ASP A 176 11.63 7.79 12.70
N GLY A 177 12.10 6.55 12.84
CA GLY A 177 11.32 5.34 12.53
C GLY A 177 11.13 5.05 11.04
N LEU A 178 11.87 5.72 10.15
CA LEU A 178 11.94 5.36 8.74
C LEU A 178 12.41 3.91 8.57
N PRO A 179 11.96 3.22 7.51
CA PRO A 179 12.58 1.97 7.09
C PRO A 179 14.06 2.22 6.73
N ASP A 180 14.91 1.27 7.14
CA ASP A 180 16.33 1.29 6.79
C ASP A 180 16.53 1.44 5.28
N LEU A 181 17.65 2.03 4.86
CA LEU A 181 17.96 2.21 3.43
C LEU A 181 17.84 0.88 2.66
N ARG A 182 18.25 -0.25 3.26
CA ARG A 182 18.14 -1.57 2.65
C ARG A 182 16.68 -1.97 2.35
N GLU A 183 15.76 -1.63 3.23
CA GLU A 183 14.32 -1.90 3.07
C GLU A 183 13.75 -1.05 1.93
N ARG A 184 14.10 0.23 1.89
CA ARG A 184 13.66 1.16 0.83
C ARG A 184 14.19 0.76 -0.54
N VAL A 185 15.46 0.38 -0.63
CA VAL A 185 16.07 -0.16 -1.85
C VAL A 185 15.37 -1.46 -2.27
N ARG A 186 15.09 -2.36 -1.33
CA ARG A 186 14.42 -3.63 -1.63
C ARG A 186 12.97 -3.42 -2.09
N ASN A 187 12.26 -2.47 -1.49
CA ASN A 187 10.92 -2.07 -1.91
C ASN A 187 10.91 -1.66 -3.39
N PHE A 188 11.86 -0.81 -3.81
CA PHE A 188 11.97 -0.40 -5.20
C PHE A 188 12.33 -1.56 -6.14
N LYS A 189 13.30 -2.41 -5.74
CA LYS A 189 13.70 -3.57 -6.54
C LYS A 189 12.55 -4.53 -6.85
N GLU A 190 11.59 -4.67 -5.95
CA GLU A 190 10.43 -5.55 -6.17
C GLU A 190 9.49 -5.02 -7.25
N VAL A 191 9.36 -3.69 -7.38
CA VAL A 191 8.51 -3.04 -8.40
C VAL A 191 9.23 -2.74 -9.71
N GLU A 192 10.57 -2.84 -9.73
CA GLU A 192 11.40 -2.54 -10.89
C GLU A 192 11.01 -3.43 -12.09
N GLY A 193 10.89 -2.82 -13.26
CA GLY A 193 10.42 -3.50 -14.48
C GLY A 193 8.91 -3.76 -14.55
N GLY A 194 8.16 -3.52 -13.46
CA GLY A 194 6.70 -3.62 -13.41
C GLY A 194 5.99 -2.27 -13.55
N LYS A 195 4.65 -2.30 -13.61
CA LYS A 195 3.81 -1.09 -13.74
C LYS A 195 4.01 -0.07 -12.60
N TYR A 196 4.27 -0.56 -11.39
CA TYR A 196 4.41 0.28 -10.19
C TYR A 196 5.75 1.02 -10.10
N GLY A 197 6.79 0.56 -10.79
CA GLY A 197 8.11 1.20 -10.79
C GLY A 197 8.25 2.36 -11.80
N ARG A 198 7.30 2.49 -12.74
CA ARG A 198 7.41 3.35 -13.93
C ARG A 198 7.73 4.81 -13.61
N PHE A 199 6.98 5.42 -12.69
CA PHE A 199 7.08 6.86 -12.40
C PHE A 199 7.99 7.18 -11.21
N ALA A 200 8.59 6.17 -10.58
CA ALA A 200 9.48 6.38 -9.43
C ALA A 200 10.75 7.17 -9.79
N PHE A 201 11.14 7.19 -11.07
CA PHE A 201 12.29 7.95 -11.58
C PHE A 201 11.98 9.42 -11.88
N GLU A 202 10.71 9.82 -11.97
CA GLU A 202 10.32 11.19 -12.34
C GLU A 202 10.40 12.17 -11.15
N VAL A 203 10.64 11.68 -9.93
CA VAL A 203 10.57 12.49 -8.70
C VAL A 203 11.80 13.38 -8.48
N GLU A 204 12.91 13.16 -9.20
CA GLU A 204 14.10 14.04 -9.11
C GLU A 204 13.94 15.38 -9.84
N GLU A 205 13.05 15.52 -10.84
CA GLU A 205 13.10 16.70 -11.73
C GLU A 205 12.42 17.97 -11.18
N GLU A 206 11.53 17.91 -10.18
CA GLU A 206 10.82 19.11 -9.69
C GLU A 206 11.62 19.97 -8.68
N GLY A 207 12.86 19.61 -8.36
CA GLY A 207 13.76 20.39 -7.48
C GLY A 207 14.71 21.36 -8.20
N GLY A 208 14.72 21.35 -9.54
CA GLY A 208 15.58 22.23 -10.34
C GLY A 208 15.06 23.67 -10.35
N SER A 209 15.72 24.53 -9.57
CA SER A 209 15.57 25.99 -9.58
C SER A 209 15.27 26.52 -11.00
N LYS A 210 14.06 27.06 -11.21
CA LYS A 210 13.84 28.05 -12.27
C LYS A 210 14.66 29.27 -11.90
N THR A 211 15.90 29.27 -12.37
CA THR A 211 16.72 30.47 -12.40
C THR A 211 16.22 31.23 -13.63
N GLU A 212 15.37 32.22 -13.40
CA GLU A 212 15.03 33.21 -14.42
C GLU A 212 16.33 33.96 -14.76
N LEU A 213 16.69 33.92 -16.05
CA LEU A 213 17.55 34.90 -16.72
C LEU A 213 16.65 35.77 -17.60
#